data_AF-A0A150GVX9-F1
#
_entry.id   AF-A0A150GVX9-F1
#
_cell.length_a   1.000
_cell.length_b   1.000
_cell.length_c   1.000
_cell.angle_alpha   90.00
_cell.angle_beta   90.00
_cell.angle_gamma   90.00
#
_symmetry.space_group_name_H-M   'P 1'
#
loop_
_entity.id
_entity.type
_entity.pdbx_description
1 polymer ?
#
loop_
_entity_poly.entity_id
_entity_poly.type
_entity_poly.pdbx_seq_one_letter_code
_entity_poly.pdbx_strand_id
1 'polypeptide(L)'
;MDTDGKRSTPAVGGAASPDYESGLDPELQAYADVDLDEEDKDAELYRSYVDWKPEPHAAVRSAEQYKQYEEEYRSKYDVYHRLNQKYGEVVREAEAQRAAVEAASGPEERHRCVMALWRLGASKWKLLEVWKRARRNLHADLTDLRDRVAEYVARGEGAKAQ
;
A
#
# COMPACT_ATOMS: atom_id res chain seq x y z
N MET A 1 71.62 25.48 25.23
CA MET A 1 70.95 25.59 26.54
C MET A 1 70.14 26.86 26.47
N ASP A 2 68.83 26.89 26.25
CA ASP A 2 67.80 25.85 26.26
C ASP A 2 66.69 26.28 25.29
N THR A 3 66.15 25.33 24.53
CA THR A 3 64.99 25.51 23.66
C THR A 3 63.78 24.92 24.37
N ASP A 4 62.87 25.76 24.86
CA ASP A 4 61.52 25.32 25.17
C ASP A 4 60.54 26.49 25.04
N GLY A 5 59.49 26.28 24.28
CA GLY A 5 58.56 27.35 23.86
C GLY A 5 57.44 26.81 22.97
N LYS A 6 56.88 25.70 23.42
CA LYS A 6 55.79 24.90 22.88
C LYS A 6 54.64 25.74 22.27
N ARG A 7 54.31 25.45 21.00
CA ARG A 7 53.04 25.83 20.34
C ARG A 7 51.86 25.47 21.23
N SER A 8 50.99 26.44 21.49
CA SER A 8 49.62 26.20 21.95
C SER A 8 48.65 26.98 21.06
N THR A 9 47.99 26.25 20.17
CA THR A 9 46.79 26.68 19.46
C THR A 9 45.64 26.82 20.46
N PRO A 10 44.80 27.87 20.40
CA PRO A 10 43.57 27.88 21.18
C PRO A 10 42.60 26.83 20.61
N ALA A 11 42.36 25.80 21.42
CA ALA A 11 41.26 24.88 21.21
C ALA A 11 39.94 25.63 21.37
N VAL A 12 39.06 25.41 20.40
CA VAL A 12 37.65 25.80 20.38
C VAL A 12 37.01 25.37 21.70
N GLY A 13 36.69 26.36 22.54
CA GLY A 13 35.85 26.19 23.72
C GLY A 13 34.46 25.74 23.29
N GLY A 14 34.07 24.55 23.77
CA GLY A 14 32.85 23.87 23.40
C GLY A 14 31.60 24.70 23.63
N ALA A 15 30.74 24.73 22.61
CA ALA A 15 29.33 24.97 22.81
C ALA A 15 28.82 23.91 23.79
N ALA A 16 28.21 24.37 24.88
CA ALA A 16 27.40 23.53 25.74
C ALA A 16 26.27 22.96 24.87
N SER A 17 26.42 21.71 24.44
CA SER A 17 25.28 20.92 23.98
C SER A 17 24.38 20.74 25.20
N PRO A 18 23.09 21.13 25.13
CA PRO A 18 22.17 20.72 26.17
C PRO A 18 22.14 19.20 26.16
N ASP A 19 22.34 18.61 27.35
CA ASP A 19 21.94 17.24 27.64
C ASP A 19 20.43 17.15 27.37
N TYR A 20 20.07 16.86 26.12
CA TYR A 20 18.77 16.30 25.80
C TYR A 20 18.81 14.87 26.32
N GLU A 21 18.56 14.71 27.62
CA GLU A 21 17.89 13.51 28.11
C GLU A 21 16.62 13.39 27.27
N SER A 22 16.72 12.60 26.20
CA SER A 22 15.62 12.22 25.34
C SER A 22 14.69 11.29 26.12
N GLY A 23 14.06 11.82 27.16
CA GLY A 23 12.79 11.33 27.66
C GLY A 23 11.76 11.64 26.57
N LEU A 24 11.62 10.72 25.62
CA LEU A 24 10.44 10.71 24.76
C LEU A 24 9.21 10.80 25.65
N ASP A 25 8.28 11.68 25.29
CA ASP A 25 6.99 11.80 25.96
C ASP A 25 6.38 10.39 26.10
N PRO A 26 6.03 9.93 27.31
CA PRO A 26 5.44 8.62 27.52
C PRO A 26 4.14 8.44 26.71
N GLU A 27 3.44 9.52 26.34
CA GLU A 27 2.36 9.42 25.36
C GLU A 27 2.89 8.99 23.99
N LEU A 28 3.96 9.59 23.46
CA LEU A 28 4.55 9.22 22.16
C LEU A 28 5.03 7.77 22.11
N GLN A 29 5.47 7.22 23.25
CA GLN A 29 6.02 5.87 23.34
C GLN A 29 4.92 4.79 23.31
N ALA A 30 3.73 5.07 23.85
CA ALA A 30 2.57 4.18 23.77
C ALA A 30 2.00 4.05 22.34
N TYR A 31 2.45 4.90 21.40
CA TYR A 31 2.00 4.89 20.00
C TYR A 31 3.01 4.26 19.04
N ALA A 32 4.15 3.76 19.54
CA ALA A 32 5.15 3.03 18.75
C ALA A 32 4.83 1.52 18.61
N ASP A 33 4.02 0.98 19.52
CA ASP A 33 3.65 -0.44 19.61
C ASP A 33 2.29 -0.71 18.95
N VAL A 34 2.06 -0.19 17.73
CA VAL A 34 0.90 -0.61 16.92
C VAL A 34 1.26 -1.94 16.28
N ASP A 35 0.63 -3.03 16.74
CA ASP A 35 0.77 -4.38 16.18
C ASP A 35 0.52 -4.38 14.66
N LEU A 36 1.58 -4.62 13.89
CA LEU A 36 1.55 -4.73 12.42
C LEU A 36 1.27 -6.17 11.93
N ASP A 37 1.08 -7.12 12.85
CA ASP A 37 1.17 -8.55 12.58
C ASP A 37 0.04 -9.15 11.71
N GLU A 38 -1.17 -8.57 11.71
CA GLU A 38 -2.24 -9.01 10.78
C GLU A 38 -2.09 -8.40 9.37
N GLU A 39 -1.49 -7.21 9.25
CA GLU A 39 -1.31 -6.51 7.98
C GLU A 39 -0.22 -7.16 7.10
N ASP A 40 0.75 -7.80 7.73
CA ASP A 40 1.87 -8.45 7.05
C ASP A 40 1.44 -9.67 6.21
N LYS A 41 0.44 -10.44 6.67
CA LYS A 41 -0.07 -11.61 5.93
C LYS A 41 -0.75 -11.22 4.63
N ASP A 42 -1.45 -10.08 4.64
CA ASP A 42 -2.13 -9.56 3.47
C ASP A 42 -1.16 -8.97 2.46
N ALA A 43 -0.15 -8.24 2.94
CA ALA A 43 0.93 -7.76 2.09
C ALA A 43 1.64 -8.91 1.37
N GLU A 44 1.86 -10.03 2.06
CA GLU A 44 2.48 -11.23 1.50
C GLU A 44 1.61 -11.91 0.43
N LEU A 45 0.29 -12.01 0.67
CA LEU A 45 -0.66 -12.58 -0.31
C LEU A 45 -0.65 -11.84 -1.65
N TYR A 46 -0.53 -10.51 -1.63
CA TYR A 46 -0.57 -9.69 -2.85
C TYR A 46 0.81 -9.45 -3.46
N ARG A 47 1.90 -9.75 -2.72
CA ARG A 47 3.29 -9.49 -3.16
C ARG A 47 3.61 -10.18 -4.49
N SER A 48 3.08 -11.38 -4.72
CA SER A 48 3.22 -12.12 -5.99
C SER A 48 2.68 -11.36 -7.19
N TYR A 49 1.70 -10.46 -7.01
CA TYR A 49 1.08 -9.68 -8.08
C TYR A 49 1.71 -8.29 -8.28
N VAL A 50 2.62 -7.86 -7.40
CA VAL A 50 3.20 -6.50 -7.43
C VAL A 50 4.17 -6.33 -8.58
N ASP A 51 5.13 -7.24 -8.69
CA ASP A 51 6.17 -7.23 -9.72
C ASP A 51 5.83 -8.12 -10.91
N TRP A 52 4.74 -8.88 -10.81
CA TRP A 52 4.21 -9.66 -11.91
C TRP A 52 3.76 -8.75 -13.05
N LYS A 53 4.19 -9.10 -14.26
CA LYS A 53 3.76 -8.48 -15.50
C LYS A 53 2.89 -9.49 -16.23
N PRO A 54 1.57 -9.28 -16.32
CA PRO A 54 0.71 -10.20 -17.04
C PRO A 54 1.12 -10.24 -18.51
N GLU A 55 1.33 -11.44 -19.02
CA GLU A 55 1.56 -11.66 -20.44
C GLU A 55 0.21 -11.63 -21.17
N PRO A 56 0.12 -11.02 -22.37
CA PRO A 56 -1.11 -11.05 -23.14
C PRO A 56 -1.52 -12.50 -23.46
N HIS A 57 -2.79 -12.83 -23.20
CA HIS A 57 -3.32 -14.15 -23.49
C HIS A 57 -3.51 -14.31 -24.99
N ALA A 58 -3.22 -15.52 -25.48
CA ALA A 58 -3.48 -15.87 -26.86
C ALA A 58 -4.99 -15.87 -27.15
N ALA A 59 -5.37 -15.56 -28.40
CA ALA A 59 -6.76 -15.71 -28.83
C ALA A 59 -7.26 -17.14 -28.57
N VAL A 60 -8.43 -17.27 -27.96
CA VAL A 60 -9.04 -18.57 -27.62
C VAL A 60 -9.45 -19.30 -28.90
N ARG A 61 -8.94 -20.53 -29.08
CA ARG A 61 -9.17 -21.34 -30.30
C ARG A 61 -10.05 -22.56 -30.07
N SER A 62 -10.31 -22.95 -28.83
CA SER A 62 -11.11 -24.13 -28.49
C SER A 62 -12.01 -23.88 -27.29
N ALA A 63 -13.01 -24.75 -27.13
CA ALA A 63 -13.91 -24.73 -25.97
C ALA A 63 -13.18 -25.09 -24.67
N GLU A 64 -12.15 -25.94 -24.75
CA GLU A 64 -11.31 -26.28 -23.60
C GLU A 64 -10.50 -25.07 -23.14
N GLN A 65 -9.90 -24.32 -24.08
CA GLN A 65 -9.15 -23.10 -23.76
C GLN A 65 -10.08 -22.00 -23.21
N TYR A 66 -11.30 -21.91 -23.72
CA TYR A 66 -12.33 -21.02 -23.19
C TYR A 66 -12.59 -21.31 -21.70
N LYS A 67 -12.83 -22.58 -21.34
CA LYS A 67 -13.09 -22.98 -19.96
C LYS A 67 -11.90 -22.68 -19.05
N GLN A 68 -10.68 -22.95 -19.51
CA GLN A 68 -9.46 -22.62 -18.78
C GLN A 68 -9.37 -21.12 -18.48
N TYR A 69 -9.62 -20.27 -19.48
CA TYR A 69 -9.56 -18.81 -19.28
C TYR A 69 -10.69 -18.29 -18.38
N GLU A 70 -11.88 -18.89 -18.41
CA GLU A 70 -12.94 -18.55 -17.46
C GLU A 70 -12.59 -18.95 -16.02
N GLU A 71 -12.03 -20.14 -15.81
CA GLU A 71 -11.61 -20.62 -14.50
C GLU A 71 -10.49 -19.74 -13.93
N GLU A 72 -9.51 -19.40 -14.77
CA GLU A 72 -8.42 -18.49 -14.43
C GLU A 72 -8.94 -17.09 -14.10
N TYR A 73 -9.86 -16.55 -14.91
CA TYR A 73 -10.52 -15.27 -14.64
C TYR A 73 -11.19 -15.26 -13.28
N ARG A 74 -12.00 -16.29 -12.95
CA ARG A 74 -12.71 -16.37 -11.67
C ARG A 74 -11.73 -16.41 -10.49
N SER A 75 -10.72 -17.27 -10.57
CA SER A 75 -9.70 -17.40 -9.53
C SER A 75 -8.96 -16.08 -9.26
N LYS A 76 -8.52 -15.38 -10.32
CA LYS A 76 -7.85 -14.07 -10.20
C LYS A 76 -8.81 -12.97 -9.76
N TYR A 77 -10.07 -13.03 -10.18
CA TYR A 77 -11.10 -12.05 -9.81
C TYR A 77 -11.37 -12.07 -8.30
N ASP A 78 -11.40 -13.25 -7.67
CA ASP A 78 -11.60 -13.35 -6.22
C ASP A 78 -10.48 -12.62 -5.44
N VAL A 79 -9.23 -12.77 -5.88
CA VAL A 79 -8.08 -12.07 -5.30
C VAL A 79 -8.21 -10.56 -5.51
N TYR A 80 -8.52 -10.14 -6.74
CA TYR A 80 -8.73 -8.73 -7.10
C TYR A 80 -9.86 -8.08 -6.29
N HIS A 81 -10.98 -8.78 -6.15
CA HIS A 81 -12.14 -8.32 -5.40
C HIS A 81 -11.82 -8.15 -3.92
N ARG A 82 -11.17 -9.15 -3.30
CA ARG A 82 -10.72 -9.06 -1.90
C ARG A 82 -9.75 -7.90 -1.68
N LEU A 83 -8.82 -7.69 -2.61
CA LEU A 83 -7.89 -6.55 -2.56
C LEU A 83 -8.63 -5.21 -2.62
N ASN A 84 -9.65 -5.09 -3.47
CA ASN A 84 -10.48 -3.89 -3.57
C ASN A 84 -11.29 -3.62 -2.30
N GLN A 85 -11.82 -4.66 -1.65
CA GLN A 85 -12.54 -4.51 -0.37
C GLN A 85 -11.65 -3.89 0.70
N LYS A 86 -10.43 -4.42 0.88
CA LYS A 86 -9.46 -3.92 1.85
C LYS A 86 -8.99 -2.50 1.54
N TYR A 87 -8.72 -2.21 0.26
CA TYR A 87 -8.42 -0.86 -0.17
C TYR A 87 -9.57 0.10 0.19
N GLY A 88 -10.81 -0.30 -0.07
CA GLY A 88 -12.01 0.46 0.27
C GLY A 88 -12.21 0.65 1.77
N GLU A 89 -11.82 -0.30 2.62
CA GLU A 89 -11.84 -0.16 4.08
C GLU A 89 -10.90 0.96 4.55
N VAL A 90 -9.64 0.96 4.09
CA VAL A 90 -8.67 1.99 4.46
C VAL A 90 -9.10 3.37 3.96
N VAL A 91 -9.67 3.46 2.75
CA VAL A 91 -10.18 4.72 2.21
C VAL A 91 -11.35 5.24 3.05
N ARG A 92 -12.33 4.39 3.40
CA ARG A 92 -13.46 4.78 4.26
C ARG A 92 -12.99 5.20 5.64
N GLU A 93 -12.00 4.53 6.21
CA GLU A 93 -11.41 4.90 7.50
C GLU A 93 -10.74 6.28 7.41
N ALA A 94 -9.97 6.54 6.36
CA ALA A 94 -9.34 7.84 6.14
C ALA A 94 -10.37 8.96 5.93
N GLU A 95 -11.46 8.70 5.22
CA GLU A 95 -12.58 9.63 5.05
C GLU A 95 -13.29 9.92 6.37
N ALA A 96 -13.53 8.90 7.20
CA ALA A 96 -14.11 9.07 8.52
C ALA A 96 -13.22 9.93 9.44
N GLN A 97 -11.89 9.70 9.41
CA GLN A 97 -10.94 10.51 10.18
C GLN A 97 -10.88 11.96 9.68
N ARG A 98 -10.96 12.19 8.36
CA ARG A 98 -11.07 13.55 7.81
C ARG A 98 -12.36 14.24 8.25
N ALA A 99 -13.49 13.56 8.19
CA ALA A 99 -14.77 14.09 8.67
C ALA A 99 -14.71 14.42 10.18
N ALA A 100 -14.03 13.60 10.99
CA ALA A 100 -13.82 13.88 12.40
C ALA A 100 -12.95 15.14 12.65
N VAL A 101 -11.91 15.35 11.83
CA VAL A 101 -11.10 16.60 11.88
C VAL A 101 -11.95 17.82 11.55
N GLU A 102 -12.86 17.70 10.58
CA GLU A 102 -13.77 18.78 10.16
C GLU A 102 -14.87 19.06 11.20
N ALA A 103 -15.35 18.03 11.90
CA ALA A 103 -16.40 18.13 12.90
C ALA A 103 -15.90 18.50 14.32
N ALA A 104 -14.59 18.51 14.55
CA ALA A 104 -14.00 18.77 15.86
C ALA A 104 -14.41 20.15 16.40
N SER A 105 -14.89 20.18 17.65
CA SER A 105 -15.45 21.38 18.28
C SER A 105 -14.39 22.29 18.91
N GLY A 106 -13.15 21.80 19.07
CA GLY A 106 -12.07 22.52 19.73
C GLY A 106 -10.68 22.14 19.24
N PRO A 107 -9.65 22.94 19.56
CA PRO A 107 -8.29 22.74 19.07
C PRO A 107 -7.66 21.43 19.55
N GLU A 108 -7.93 20.99 20.78
CA GLU A 108 -7.41 19.74 21.33
C GLU A 108 -8.04 18.51 20.68
N GLU A 109 -9.36 18.54 20.44
CA GLU A 109 -10.07 17.47 19.72
C GLU A 109 -9.58 17.39 18.28
N ARG A 110 -9.48 18.54 17.60
CA ARG A 110 -8.95 18.62 16.24
C ARG A 110 -7.53 18.07 16.16
N HIS A 111 -6.66 18.41 17.13
CA HIS A 111 -5.31 17.89 17.19
C HIS A 111 -5.28 16.36 17.31
N ARG A 112 -6.10 15.78 18.20
CA ARG A 112 -6.23 14.31 18.32
C ARG A 112 -6.69 13.66 17.02
N CYS A 113 -7.70 14.19 16.35
CA CYS A 113 -8.18 13.66 15.06
C CYS A 113 -7.12 13.77 13.95
N VAL A 114 -6.38 14.87 13.89
CA VAL A 114 -5.28 15.03 12.92
C VAL A 114 -4.17 14.02 13.17
N MET A 115 -3.82 13.76 14.44
CA MET A 115 -2.84 12.73 14.79
C MET A 115 -3.31 11.33 14.42
N ALA A 116 -4.59 11.01 14.64
CA ALA A 116 -5.16 9.73 14.22
C ALA A 116 -5.10 9.53 12.70
N LEU A 117 -5.46 10.57 11.92
CA LEU A 117 -5.34 10.54 10.46
C LEU A 117 -3.87 10.37 10.00
N TRP A 118 -2.94 11.04 10.68
CA TRP A 118 -1.51 10.93 10.36
C TRP A 118 -0.97 9.53 10.65
N ARG A 119 -1.35 8.92 11.78
CA ARG A 119 -0.97 7.53 12.13
C ARG A 119 -1.50 6.54 11.11
N LEU A 120 -2.78 6.68 10.72
CA LEU A 120 -3.36 5.85 9.67
C LEU A 120 -2.60 5.99 8.35
N GLY A 121 -2.24 7.21 7.96
CA GLY A 121 -1.40 7.45 6.79
C GLY A 121 -0.03 6.79 6.91
N ALA A 122 0.64 6.96 8.05
CA ALA A 122 1.98 6.42 8.29
C ALA A 122 2.01 4.88 8.28
N SER A 123 1.01 4.22 8.89
CA SER A 123 0.92 2.76 8.91
C SER A 123 0.53 2.18 7.56
N LYS A 124 -0.48 2.76 6.89
CA LYS A 124 -1.08 2.17 5.69
C LYS A 124 -0.41 2.59 4.37
N TRP A 125 0.36 3.67 4.32
CA TRP A 125 0.85 4.23 3.04
C TRP A 125 1.63 3.22 2.20
N LYS A 126 2.59 2.49 2.80
CA LYS A 126 3.39 1.48 2.10
C LYS A 126 2.51 0.34 1.58
N LEU A 127 1.55 -0.09 2.39
CA LEU A 127 0.60 -1.14 2.05
C LEU A 127 -0.30 -0.72 0.87
N LEU A 128 -0.81 0.50 0.89
CA LEU A 128 -1.62 1.05 -0.20
C LEU A 128 -0.85 1.14 -1.52
N GLU A 129 0.44 1.49 -1.49
CA GLU A 129 1.28 1.49 -2.68
C GLU A 129 1.46 0.09 -3.27
N VAL A 130 1.68 -0.92 -2.41
CA VAL A 130 1.75 -2.34 -2.79
C VAL A 130 0.42 -2.78 -3.42
N TRP A 131 -0.69 -2.53 -2.74
CA TRP A 131 -2.03 -2.89 -3.21
C TRP A 131 -2.41 -2.21 -4.52
N LYS A 132 -2.06 -0.94 -4.69
CA LYS A 132 -2.32 -0.19 -5.93
C LYS A 132 -1.61 -0.81 -7.13
N ARG A 133 -0.36 -1.26 -6.95
CA ARG A 133 0.41 -1.94 -8.00
C ARG A 133 -0.18 -3.31 -8.33
N ALA A 134 -0.41 -4.14 -7.31
CA ALA A 134 -1.02 -5.46 -7.48
C ALA A 134 -2.38 -5.36 -8.19
N ARG A 135 -3.23 -4.42 -7.76
CA ARG A 135 -4.54 -4.15 -8.38
C ARG A 135 -4.41 -3.78 -9.85
N ARG A 136 -3.47 -2.92 -10.20
CA ARG A 136 -3.25 -2.51 -11.61
C ARG A 136 -2.92 -3.72 -12.48
N ASN A 137 -2.01 -4.57 -12.02
CA ASN A 137 -1.56 -5.73 -12.78
C ASN A 137 -2.68 -6.78 -12.91
N LEU A 138 -3.38 -7.09 -11.81
CA LEU A 138 -4.56 -7.95 -11.83
C LEU A 138 -5.66 -7.42 -12.74
N HIS A 139 -5.93 -6.11 -12.70
CA HIS A 139 -6.96 -5.50 -13.54
C HIS A 139 -6.64 -5.60 -15.03
N ALA A 140 -5.38 -5.39 -15.41
CA ALA A 140 -4.94 -5.53 -16.80
C ALA A 140 -5.12 -6.96 -17.30
N ASP A 141 -4.70 -7.94 -16.50
CA ASP A 141 -4.82 -9.36 -16.82
C ASP A 141 -6.29 -9.83 -16.94
N LEU A 142 -7.13 -9.45 -15.98
CA LEU A 142 -8.56 -9.75 -15.98
C LEU A 142 -9.27 -9.11 -17.18
N THR A 143 -8.86 -7.92 -17.59
CA THR A 143 -9.43 -7.25 -18.77
C THR A 143 -9.08 -8.01 -20.03
N ASP A 144 -7.81 -8.40 -20.20
CA ASP A 144 -7.37 -9.18 -21.37
C ASP A 144 -8.06 -10.55 -21.41
N LEU A 145 -8.13 -11.29 -20.29
CA LEU A 145 -8.87 -12.55 -20.20
C LEU A 145 -10.34 -12.40 -20.64
N ARG A 146 -11.02 -11.38 -20.10
CA ARG A 146 -12.42 -11.10 -20.44
C ARG A 146 -12.58 -10.79 -21.92
N ASP A 147 -11.66 -10.00 -22.48
CA ASP A 147 -11.71 -9.60 -23.89
C ASP A 147 -11.46 -10.83 -24.79
N ARG A 148 -10.53 -11.74 -24.45
CA ARG A 148 -10.30 -12.99 -25.20
C ARG A 148 -11.49 -13.95 -25.18
N VAL A 149 -12.13 -14.06 -24.02
CA VAL A 149 -13.35 -14.88 -23.85
C VAL A 149 -14.50 -14.28 -24.66
N ALA A 150 -14.70 -12.97 -24.59
CA ALA A 150 -15.74 -12.27 -25.35
C ALA A 150 -15.53 -12.37 -26.87
N GLU A 151 -14.29 -12.23 -27.36
CA GLU A 151 -13.95 -12.42 -28.77
C GLU A 151 -14.31 -13.82 -29.28
N TYR A 152 -14.08 -14.86 -28.47
CA TYR A 152 -14.43 -16.24 -28.84
C TYR A 152 -15.93 -16.46 -28.93
N VAL A 153 -16.70 -15.95 -27.96
CA VAL A 153 -18.17 -16.04 -27.97
C VAL A 153 -18.74 -15.34 -29.20
N ALA A 154 -18.29 -14.13 -29.49
CA ALA A 154 -18.74 -13.37 -30.65
C ALA A 154 -18.45 -14.09 -31.99
N ARG A 155 -17.28 -14.75 -32.12
CA ARG A 155 -16.99 -15.59 -33.30
C ARG A 155 -17.92 -16.79 -33.42
N GLY A 156 -18.27 -17.43 -32.30
CA GLY A 156 -19.17 -18.58 -32.26
C GLY A 156 -20.62 -18.23 -32.62
N GLU A 157 -21.08 -17.03 -32.27
CA GLU A 157 -22.41 -16.52 -32.66
C GLU A 157 -22.45 -16.09 -34.13
N GLY A 158 -21.40 -15.43 -34.62
CA GLY A 158 -21.28 -15.04 -36.03
C GLY A 158 -21.22 -16.23 -36.99
N ALA A 159 -20.64 -17.36 -36.56
CA ALA A 159 -20.57 -18.59 -37.35
C ALA A 159 -21.88 -19.38 -37.42
N LYS A 160 -22.83 -19.14 -36.50
CA LYS A 160 -24.16 -19.79 -36.49
C LYS A 160 -25.23 -19.01 -37.25
N ALA A 161 -24.97 -17.74 -37.57
CA ALA A 161 -25.89 -16.84 -38.26
C ALA A 161 -25.69 -16.79 -39.79
N GLN A 162 -24.72 -17.55 -40.33
CA GLN A 162 -24.48 -17.77 -41.76
C GLN A 162 -24.96 -19.16 -42.15
#